data_AF-A0A2T7VRZ8-F1
#
_entry.id   AF-A0A2T7VRZ8-F1
#
_cell.length_a   1.000
_cell.length_b   1.000
_cell.length_c   1.000
_cell.angle_alpha   90.00
_cell.angle_beta   90.00
_cell.angle_gamma   90.00
#
_symmetry.space_group_name_H-M   'P 1'
#
loop_
_entity.id
_entity.type
_entity.pdbx_description
1 polymer ?
#
loop_
_entity_poly.entity_id
_entity_poly.type
_entity_poly.pdbx_seq_one_letter_code
_entity_poly.pdbx_strand_id
1 'polypeptide(L)'
;MNAPNPPLTRAEAQALSAPFLIEDEDLVRAIARLADERGTAMHEIVALAIEDYAARHALTSPHPEWLRRFWIDHPLPLPSGLKADKRFYDSLNDE
;
A
#
# COMPACT_ATOMS: atom_id res chain seq x y z
N MET A 1 -1.24 25.84 21.01
CA MET A 1 -1.25 26.62 19.76
C MET A 1 -1.32 25.62 18.62
N ASN A 2 -2.38 25.64 17.80
CA ASN A 2 -2.42 24.84 16.58
C ASN A 2 -1.60 25.59 15.53
N ALA A 3 -0.52 24.97 15.05
CA ALA A 3 0.19 25.50 13.90
C ALA A 3 -0.77 25.52 12.69
N PRO A 4 -0.74 26.57 11.84
CA PRO A 4 -1.53 26.56 10.61
C PRO A 4 -1.07 25.38 9.74
N ASN A 5 -2.03 24.66 9.15
CA ASN A 5 -1.72 23.59 8.21
C ASN A 5 -0.87 24.14 7.06
N PRO A 6 0.17 23.40 6.61
CA PRO A 6 0.97 23.83 5.48
C PRO A 6 0.08 24.02 4.23
N PRO A 7 0.41 24.99 3.35
CA PRO A 7 -0.36 25.20 2.13
C PRO A 7 -0.29 23.96 1.24
N LEU A 8 -1.43 23.59 0.66
CA LEU A 8 -1.53 22.47 -0.28
C LEU A 8 -0.55 22.67 -1.45
N THR A 9 0.11 21.61 -1.86
CA THR A 9 0.83 21.59 -3.12
C THR A 9 -0.14 21.73 -4.29
N ARG A 10 0.37 22.13 -5.47
CA ARG A 10 -0.43 22.22 -6.69
C ARG A 10 -1.15 20.90 -7.01
N ALA A 11 -0.46 19.77 -6.84
CA ALA A 11 -1.00 18.45 -7.13
C ALA A 11 -2.12 18.08 -6.15
N GLU A 12 -1.95 18.36 -4.85
CA GLU A 12 -3.00 18.12 -3.85
C GLU A 12 -4.22 19.01 -4.06
N ALA A 13 -4.02 20.30 -4.36
CA ALA A 13 -5.12 21.22 -4.65
C ALA A 13 -5.94 20.75 -5.87
N GLN A 14 -5.28 20.22 -6.90
CA GLN A 14 -5.95 19.65 -8.07
C GLN A 14 -6.64 18.33 -7.71
N ALA A 15 -5.99 17.43 -6.98
CA ALA A 15 -6.56 16.15 -6.59
C ALA A 15 -7.79 16.29 -5.68
N LEU A 16 -7.82 17.31 -4.81
CA LEU A 16 -8.92 17.60 -3.90
C LEU A 16 -10.03 18.45 -4.54
N SER A 17 -9.84 18.94 -5.77
CA SER A 17 -10.82 19.77 -6.47
C SER A 17 -12.00 18.97 -7.03
N ALA A 18 -11.88 17.64 -7.15
CA ALA A 18 -12.91 16.75 -7.66
C ALA A 18 -12.83 15.38 -6.97
N PRO A 19 -13.95 14.64 -6.88
CA PRO A 19 -13.93 13.28 -6.33
C PRO A 19 -13.08 12.35 -7.19
N PHE A 20 -12.29 11.50 -6.53
CA PHE A 20 -11.56 10.42 -7.20
C PHE A 20 -12.53 9.28 -7.53
N LEU A 21 -12.96 9.24 -8.79
CA LEU A 21 -13.87 8.23 -9.33
C LEU A 21 -13.09 7.24 -10.21
N ILE A 22 -13.29 5.95 -10.00
CA ILE A 22 -12.78 4.89 -10.88
C ILE A 22 -13.95 4.37 -11.71
N GLU A 23 -13.97 4.67 -13.00
CA GLU A 23 -15.02 4.22 -13.93
C GLU A 23 -14.68 2.89 -14.61
N ASP A 24 -13.41 2.47 -14.55
CA ASP A 24 -12.96 1.20 -15.12
C ASP A 24 -13.54 0.02 -14.33
N GLU A 25 -14.44 -0.71 -14.98
CA GLU A 25 -15.17 -1.82 -14.37
C GLU A 25 -14.24 -2.98 -13.96
N ASP A 26 -13.22 -3.27 -14.75
CA ASP A 26 -12.29 -4.37 -14.45
C ASP A 26 -11.43 -4.04 -13.23
N LEU A 27 -11.00 -2.78 -13.11
CA LEU A 27 -10.28 -2.31 -11.93
C LEU A 27 -11.16 -2.33 -10.67
N VAL A 28 -12.41 -1.87 -10.79
CA VAL A 28 -13.39 -1.90 -9.68
C VAL A 28 -13.60 -3.33 -9.20
N ARG A 29 -13.78 -4.29 -10.12
CA ARG A 29 -13.93 -5.72 -9.79
C ARG A 29 -12.68 -6.27 -9.11
N ALA A 30 -11.49 -5.90 -9.56
CA ALA A 30 -10.24 -6.34 -8.93
C ALA A 30 -10.09 -5.84 -7.49
N ILE A 31 -10.40 -4.55 -7.25
CA ILE A 31 -10.36 -3.96 -5.91
C ILE A 31 -11.42 -4.61 -5.00
N ALA A 32 -12.64 -4.81 -5.51
CA ALA A 32 -13.73 -5.44 -4.76
C ALA A 32 -13.38 -6.87 -4.34
N ARG A 33 -12.80 -7.66 -5.24
CA ARG A 33 -12.35 -9.02 -4.93
C ARG A 33 -11.31 -9.05 -3.81
N LEU A 34 -10.31 -8.16 -3.86
CA LEU A 34 -9.30 -8.05 -2.81
C LEU A 34 -9.89 -7.61 -1.47
N ALA A 35 -10.88 -6.71 -1.51
CA ALA A 35 -11.60 -6.25 -0.35
C ALA A 35 -12.40 -7.38 0.30
N ASP A 36 -13.12 -8.18 -0.50
CA ASP A 36 -13.87 -9.36 -0.04
C ASP A 36 -12.96 -10.43 0.55
N GLU A 37 -11.83 -10.75 -0.11
CA GLU A 37 -10.85 -11.72 0.37
C GLU A 37 -10.25 -11.33 1.74
N ARG A 38 -10.24 -10.03 2.07
CA ARG A 38 -9.67 -9.50 3.31
C ARG A 38 -10.70 -9.04 4.33
N GLY A 39 -11.98 -8.98 3.97
CA GLY A 39 -13.04 -8.42 4.82
C GLY A 39 -12.84 -6.93 5.15
N THR A 40 -12.21 -6.17 4.25
CA THR A 40 -11.88 -4.74 4.42
C THR A 40 -12.65 -3.87 3.42
N ALA A 41 -12.67 -2.55 3.61
CA ALA A 41 -13.29 -1.67 2.64
C ALA A 41 -12.41 -1.47 1.39
N MET A 42 -13.02 -1.23 0.22
CA MET A 42 -12.28 -1.04 -1.04
C MET A 42 -11.24 0.10 -0.98
N HIS A 43 -11.57 1.21 -0.30
CA HIS A 43 -10.64 2.34 -0.18
C HIS A 43 -9.41 2.01 0.67
N GLU A 44 -9.52 1.08 1.62
CA GLU A 44 -8.38 0.61 2.42
C GLU A 44 -7.42 -0.23 1.56
N ILE A 45 -7.93 -1.04 0.64
CA ILE A 45 -7.12 -1.77 -0.34
C ILE A 45 -6.31 -0.79 -1.21
N VAL A 46 -6.96 0.29 -1.68
CA VAL A 46 -6.30 1.30 -2.51
C VAL A 46 -5.21 2.02 -1.71
N ALA A 47 -5.48 2.41 -0.46
CA ALA A 47 -4.50 3.04 0.41
C ALA A 47 -3.27 2.13 0.63
N LEU A 48 -3.50 0.86 0.98
CA LEU A 48 -2.44 -0.14 1.18
C LEU A 48 -1.60 -0.34 -0.09
N ALA A 49 -2.22 -0.37 -1.26
CA ALA A 49 -1.52 -0.52 -2.53
C ALA A 49 -0.63 0.69 -2.85
N ILE A 50 -1.10 1.91 -2.59
CA ILE A 50 -0.32 3.13 -2.79
C ILE A 50 0.89 3.17 -1.84
N GLU A 51 0.67 2.83 -0.57
CA GLU A 51 1.74 2.76 0.44
C GLU A 51 2.79 1.71 0.09
N ASP A 52 2.38 0.51 -0.31
CA ASP A 52 3.27 -0.57 -0.74
C ASP A 52 4.10 -0.16 -1.96
N TYR A 53 3.47 0.45 -2.96
CA TYR A 53 4.15 0.97 -4.14
C TYR A 53 5.20 2.02 -3.75
N ALA A 54 4.81 3.02 -2.96
CA ALA A 54 5.73 4.05 -2.49
C ALA A 54 6.92 3.45 -1.71
N ALA A 55 6.68 2.48 -0.83
CA ALA A 55 7.71 1.81 -0.05
C ALA A 55 8.70 1.03 -0.92
N ARG A 56 8.21 0.26 -1.90
CA ARG A 56 9.07 -0.49 -2.84
C ARG A 56 9.95 0.44 -3.68
N HIS A 57 9.46 1.64 -3.98
CA HIS A 57 10.14 2.61 -4.83
C HIS A 57 10.91 3.70 -4.06
N ALA A 58 10.81 3.77 -2.73
CA ALA A 58 11.53 4.74 -1.91
C ALA A 58 13.04 4.44 -1.77
N LEU A 59 13.46 3.20 -2.02
CA LEU A 59 14.85 2.77 -1.83
C LEU A 59 15.72 3.23 -3.02
N THR A 60 16.47 4.32 -2.79
CA THR A 60 17.35 4.97 -3.78
C THR A 60 18.64 4.18 -4.07
N SER A 61 18.93 3.11 -3.32
CA SER A 61 20.04 2.21 -3.62
C SER A 61 19.57 1.04 -4.50
N PRO A 62 20.22 0.78 -5.65
CA PRO A 62 19.88 -0.39 -6.45
C PRO A 62 20.15 -1.64 -5.62
N HIS A 63 19.09 -2.37 -5.31
CA HIS A 63 19.19 -3.69 -4.70
C HIS A 63 20.08 -4.58 -5.56
N PRO A 64 20.83 -5.52 -4.96
CA PRO A 64 21.58 -6.52 -5.71
C PRO A 64 20.68 -7.20 -6.75
N GLU A 65 21.24 -7.49 -7.93
CA GLU A 65 20.47 -8.01 -9.07
C GLU A 65 19.68 -9.29 -8.73
N TRP A 66 20.28 -10.17 -7.94
CA TRP A 66 19.64 -11.42 -7.51
C TRP A 66 18.38 -11.16 -6.65
N LEU A 67 18.40 -10.12 -5.81
CA LEU A 67 17.27 -9.77 -4.94
C LEU A 67 16.13 -9.14 -5.74
N ARG A 68 16.45 -8.32 -6.74
CA ARG A 68 15.47 -7.78 -7.68
C ARG A 68 14.78 -8.89 -8.47
N ARG A 69 15.56 -9.83 -9.01
CA ARG A 69 15.02 -11.00 -9.70
C ARG A 69 14.10 -11.82 -8.79
N PHE A 70 14.54 -12.07 -7.55
CA PHE A 70 13.74 -12.80 -6.57
C PHE A 70 12.38 -12.14 -6.29
N TRP A 71 12.31 -10.81 -6.15
CA TRP A 71 11.03 -10.10 -5.94
C TRP A 71 10.13 -10.05 -7.16
N ILE A 72 10.70 -10.07 -8.37
CA ILE A 72 9.92 -10.16 -9.61
C ILE A 72 9.29 -11.54 -9.73
N ASP A 73 10.06 -12.59 -9.46
CA ASP A 73 9.61 -13.98 -9.58
C ASP A 73 8.67 -14.38 -8.42
N HIS A 74 8.80 -13.72 -7.26
CA HIS A 74 8.02 -13.98 -6.05
C HIS A 74 7.47 -12.66 -5.48
N PRO A 75 6.43 -12.07 -6.10
CA PRO A 75 5.86 -10.83 -5.62
C PRO A 75 5.24 -11.04 -4.23
N LEU A 76 5.67 -10.21 -3.26
CA LEU A 76 5.03 -10.18 -1.95
C LEU A 76 3.56 -9.77 -2.09
N PRO A 77 2.63 -10.42 -1.38
CA PRO A 77 1.24 -10.00 -1.33
C PRO A 77 1.14 -8.59 -0.74
N LEU A 78 0.02 -7.91 -1.00
CA LEU A 78 -0.24 -6.61 -0.39
C LEU A 78 -0.05 -6.68 1.13
N PRO A 79 0.55 -5.66 1.76
CA PRO A 79 0.69 -5.63 3.21
C PRO A 79 -0.69 -5.80 3.85
N SER A 80 -0.76 -6.56 4.95
CA SER A 80 -2.02 -6.81 5.66
C SER A 80 -2.51 -5.63 6.48
N GLY A 81 -1.74 -4.54 6.57
CA GLY A 81 -1.97 -3.41 7.49
C GLY A 81 -1.70 -3.75 8.96
N LEU A 82 -1.50 -5.03 9.29
CA LEU A 82 -1.10 -5.46 10.63
C LEU A 82 0.37 -5.12 10.86
N LYS A 83 0.65 -4.48 12.00
CA LYS A 83 2.02 -4.27 12.44
C LYS A 83 2.63 -5.65 12.69
N ALA A 84 3.76 -5.93 12.04
CA ALA A 84 4.52 -7.14 12.31
C ALA A 84 4.91 -7.17 13.80
N ASP A 85 4.26 -8.05 14.57
CA ASP A 85 4.57 -8.25 15.97
C ASP A 85 5.65 -9.31 16.09
N LYS A 86 6.87 -8.86 16.36
CA LYS A 86 8.02 -9.73 16.59
C LYS A 86 7.77 -10.69 17.76
N ARG A 87 7.06 -10.27 18.82
CA ARG A 87 6.79 -11.14 19.98
C ARG A 87 5.85 -12.27 19.62
N PHE A 88 4.88 -12.02 18.74
CA PHE A 88 4.00 -13.06 18.21
C PHE A 88 4.79 -14.07 17.36
N TYR A 89 5.67 -13.59 16.47
CA TYR A 89 6.53 -14.46 15.67
C TYR A 89 7.50 -15.29 16.51
N ASP A 90 8.13 -14.68 17.51
CA ASP A 90 9.03 -15.35 18.45
C ASP A 90 8.25 -16.43 19.25
N SER A 91 6.99 -16.17 19.66
CA SER A 91 6.15 -17.16 20.34
C SER A 91 5.71 -18.36 19.48
N LEU A 92 5.78 -18.25 18.14
CA LEU A 92 5.47 -19.33 17.20
C LEU A 92 6.70 -20.17 16.84
N ASN A 93 7.90 -19.64 17.05
CA ASN A 93 9.17 -20.26 16.68
C ASN A 93 10.00 -20.72 17.89
N ASP A 94 9.57 -20.43 19.12
CA ASP A 94 10.10 -21.05 20.33
C ASP A 94 9.55 -22.50 20.45
N GLU A 95 10.04 -23.39 19.59
CA GLU A 95 10.06 -24.86 19.76
C GLU A 95 11.43 -25.44 19.36
#